data_AF-A0A2U2V5G5-F1
#
_entry.id   AF-A0A2U2V5G5-F1
#
_cell.length_a   1.000
_cell.length_b   1.000
_cell.length_c   1.000
_cell.angle_alpha   90.00
_cell.angle_beta   90.00
_cell.angle_gamma   90.00
#
_symmetry.space_group_name_H-M   'P 1'
#
loop_
_entity.id
_entity.type
_entity.pdbx_description
1 polymer ?
#
loop_
_entity_poly.entity_id
_entity_poly.type
_entity_poly.pdbx_seq_one_letter_code
_entity_poly.pdbx_strand_id
1 'polypeptide(L)' 'MTPRQVLISKNDDILHFQVKYIIATTKVGTSIYIHYQNFYLERVFETEGEAQKFLIHIKDCIEGKIRPGDQ' A
#
# COMPACT_ATOMS: atom_id res chain seq x y z
N MET A 1 -12.79 -11.82 -17.82
CA MET A 1 -12.41 -10.61 -17.06
C MET A 1 -12.44 -11.00 -15.60
N THR A 2 -11.29 -11.08 -14.93
CA THR A 2 -11.24 -11.51 -13.52
C THR A 2 -11.36 -10.29 -12.60
N PRO A 3 -12.12 -10.34 -11.50
CA PRO A 3 -12.33 -9.17 -10.65
C PRO A 3 -11.03 -8.75 -9.95
N ARG A 4 -10.72 -7.45 -9.98
CA ARG A 4 -9.70 -6.83 -9.12
C ARG A 4 -10.39 -6.54 -7.78
N GLN A 5 -10.05 -7.26 -6.73
CA GLN A 5 -10.62 -7.04 -5.40
C GLN A 5 -9.60 -6.30 -4.52
N VAL A 6 -10.03 -5.17 -3.96
CA VAL A 6 -9.23 -4.39 -3.00
C VAL A 6 -9.97 -4.44 -1.67
N LEU A 7 -9.31 -4.98 -0.65
CA LEU A 7 -9.82 -4.98 0.72
C LEU A 7 -9.03 -3.92 1.47
N ILE A 8 -9.76 -2.90 1.95
CA ILE A 8 -9.19 -1.78 2.71
C ILE A 8 -9.76 -1.90 4.12
N SER A 9 -8.90 -2.19 5.10
CA SER A 9 -9.31 -2.25 6.50
C SER A 9 -9.44 -0.83 7.07
N LYS A 10 -10.23 -0.66 8.14
CA LYS A 10 -10.32 0.62 8.86
C LYS A 10 -9.01 1.01 9.57
N ASN A 11 -8.03 0.11 9.65
CA ASN A 11 -6.76 0.29 10.36
C ASN A 11 -5.61 0.66 9.43
N ASP A 12 -5.87 1.41 8.35
CA ASP A 12 -4.81 1.85 7.42
C ASP A 12 -4.10 0.70 6.68
N ASP A 13 -4.64 -0.53 6.73
CA ASP A 13 -4.09 -1.66 5.98
C ASP A 13 -4.64 -1.69 4.54
N ILE A 14 -3.75 -1.87 3.58
CA ILE A 14 -4.08 -2.05 2.17
C ILE A 14 -3.83 -3.50 1.79
N LEU A 15 -4.87 -4.19 1.33
CA LEU A 15 -4.74 -5.51 0.73
C LEU A 15 -5.23 -5.47 -0.72
N HIS A 16 -4.29 -5.57 -1.64
CA HIS A 16 -4.55 -5.53 -3.07
C HIS A 16 -4.35 -6.89 -3.73
N PHE A 17 -5.42 -7.42 -4.33
CA PHE A 17 -5.38 -8.65 -5.10
C PHE A 17 -5.45 -8.34 -6.60
N GLN A 18 -4.43 -8.80 -7.33
CA GLN A 18 -4.52 -9.01 -8.77
C GLN A 18 -4.24 -10.49 -9.08
N VAL A 19 -4.72 -10.95 -10.24
CA VAL A 19 -4.63 -12.35 -10.70
C VAL A 19 -3.21 -12.96 -10.57
N LYS A 20 -2.16 -12.13 -10.57
CA LYS A 20 -0.77 -12.58 -10.49
C LYS A 20 -0.06 -12.25 -9.18
N TYR A 21 -0.60 -11.37 -8.34
CA TYR A 21 0.11 -10.92 -7.15
C TYR A 21 -0.81 -10.38 -6.06
N ILE A 22 -0.31 -10.45 -4.83
CA ILE A 22 -0.93 -9.88 -3.63
C ILE A 22 0.06 -8.84 -3.09
N ILE A 23 -0.44 -7.62 -2.84
CA ILE A 23 0.27 -6.60 -2.07
C ILE A 23 -0.48 -6.45 -0.75
N ALA A 24 0.20 -6.64 0.37
CA ALA A 24 -0.31 -6.30 1.69
C ALA A 24 0.57 -5.19 2.27
N THR A 25 -0.04 -4.08 2.65
CA THR A 25 0.64 -2.94 3.27
C THR A 25 0.02 -2.63 4.61
N THR A 26 0.84 -2.50 5.65
CA THR A 26 0.41 -2.20 7.03
C THR A 26 1.25 -1.07 7.60
N LYS A 27 0.62 -0.15 8.33
CA LYS A 27 1.29 0.93 9.06
C LYS A 27 1.30 0.61 10.56
N VAL A 28 2.46 0.72 11.20
CA VAL A 28 2.61 0.62 12.66
C VAL A 28 3.45 1.80 13.15
N GLY A 29 2.80 2.78 13.78
CA GLY A 29 3.46 4.03 14.17
C GLY A 29 4.07 4.74 12.97
N THR A 30 5.40 4.92 12.98
CA THR A 30 6.18 5.54 11.91
C THR A 30 6.68 4.56 10.85
N SER A 31 6.42 3.25 11.00
CA SER A 31 6.85 2.22 10.06
C SER A 31 5.72 1.78 9.12
N ILE A 32 6.08 1.49 7.87
CA ILE A 32 5.23 0.86 6.87
C ILE A 32 5.88 -0.44 6.39
N TYR A 33 5.09 -1.50 6.42
CA TYR A 33 5.46 -2.84 6.01
C TYR A 33 4.73 -3.17 4.72
N ILE A 34 5.45 -3.55 3.68
CA ILE A 34 4.90 -3.92 2.37
C ILE A 34 5.35 -5.34 2.07
N HIS A 35 4.37 -6.24 1.95
CA HIS A 35 4.57 -7.60 1.52
C HIS A 35 4.07 -7.75 0.08
N TYR A 36 4.94 -8.25 -0.79
CA TYR A 36 4.62 -8.55 -2.18
C TYR A 36 5.19 -9.91 -2.55
N GLN A 37 4.34 -10.92 -2.72
CA GLN A 37 4.77 -12.31 -2.98
C GLN A 37 5.90 -12.76 -2.03
N ASN A 38 7.12 -12.97 -2.54
CA ASN A 38 8.30 -13.41 -1.79
C ASN A 38 9.21 -12.23 -1.38
N PHE A 39 8.76 -11.00 -1.53
CA PHE A 39 9.47 -9.78 -1.20
C PHE A 39 8.79 -9.08 -0.01
N TYR A 40 9.63 -8.57 0.89
CA TYR A 40 9.23 -7.76 2.02
C TYR A 40 10.05 -6.48 2.01
N LEU A 41 9.37 -5.34 2.16
CA LEU A 41 9.98 -4.04 2.33
C LEU A 41 9.45 -3.40 3.60
N GLU A 42 10.36 -2.97 4.46
CA GLU A 42 10.07 -2.08 5.56
C GLU A 42 10.55 -0.68 5.21
N ARG A 43 9.71 0.32 5.48
CA ARG A 43 10.06 1.72 5.35
C ARG A 43 9.70 2.46 6.62
N VAL A 44 10.69 3.07 7.25
CA VAL A 44 10.54 3.86 8.47
C VAL A 44 10.60 5.34 8.13
N PHE A 45 9.71 6.12 8.75
CA PHE A 45 9.61 7.57 8.60
C PHE A 45 9.98 8.27 9.91
N GLU A 46 10.28 9.57 9.84
CA GLU A 46 10.58 10.36 11.04
C GLU A 46 9.30 10.65 11.85
N THR A 47 8.16 10.76 11.17
CA THR A 47 6.87 11.06 11.80
C THR A 47 5.74 10.15 11.31
N GLU A 48 4.72 9.95 12.14
CA GLU A 48 3.53 9.20 11.74
C GLU A 48 2.76 9.87 10.59
N GLY A 49 2.82 11.21 10.51
CA GLY A 49 2.18 11.97 9.44
C GLY A 49 2.79 11.69 8.07
N GLU A 50 4.11 11.51 8.01
CA GLU A 50 4.81 11.11 6.78
C GLU A 50 4.48 9.68 6.37
N ALA A 51 4.48 8.75 7.34
CA ALA A 51 4.05 7.38 7.11
C ALA A 51 2.62 7.37 6.55
N GLN A 52 1.68 8.11 7.16
CA GLN A 52 0.31 8.20 6.68
C GLN A 52 0.23 8.73 5.23
N LYS A 53 0.98 9.80 4.91
CA LYS A 53 1.02 10.33 3.53
C LYS A 53 1.53 9.29 2.53
N PHE A 54 2.56 8.54 2.89
CA PHE A 54 3.10 7.51 2.01
C PHE A 54 2.12 6.36 1.79
N LEU A 55 1.41 5.93 2.84
CA LEU A 55 0.37 4.92 2.73
C LEU A 55 -0.76 5.37 1.79
N ILE A 56 -1.23 6.61 1.94
CA ILE A 56 -2.25 7.20 1.04
C ILE A 56 -1.74 7.19 -0.41
N HIS A 57 -0.48 7.56 -0.63
CA HIS A 57 0.13 7.51 -1.96
C HIS A 57 0.15 6.09 -2.54
N ILE A 58 0.50 5.06 -1.74
CA ILE A 58 0.43 3.66 -2.17
C ILE A 58 -1.01 3.28 -2.55
N LYS A 59 -1.99 3.66 -1.73
CA LYS A 59 -3.41 3.39 -2.00
C LYS A 59 -3.85 4.01 -3.32
N ASP A 60 -3.52 5.27 -3.56
CA ASP A 60 -3.90 5.97 -4.78
C ASP A 60 -3.20 5.38 -6.02
N CYS A 61 -1.93 4.98 -5.91
CA CYS A 61 -1.22 4.25 -6.97
C CYS A 61 -1.92 2.93 -7.30
N ILE A 62 -2.29 2.17 -6.27
CA ILE A 62 -2.93 0.87 -6.40
C ILE A 62 -4.33 0.99 -7.02
N GLU A 63 -5.11 1.99 -6.60
CA GLU A 63 -6.44 2.28 -7.14
C GLU A 63 -6.37 2.88 -8.55
N GLY A 64 -5.18 3.27 -9.03
CA GLY A 64 -4.95 3.84 -10.35
C GLY A 64 -5.36 5.30 -10.47
N LYS A 65 -5.49 6.00 -9.33
CA LYS A 65 -5.78 7.44 -9.27
C LYS A 65 -4.58 8.30 -9.64
N ILE A 66 -3.38 7.77 -9.42
CA ILE A 66 -2.10 8.38 -9.79
C ILE A 66 -1.25 7.33 -10.50
N ARG A 67 -0.57 7.72 -11.57
CA ARG A 67 0.38 6.86 -12.29
C ARG A 67 1.80 7.16 -11.82
N PRO A 68 2.72 6.18 -11.87
CA PRO A 68 4.13 6.45 -11.65
C PRO A 68 4.60 7.51 -12.65
N GLY A 69 4.99 8.69 -12.16
CA GLY A 69 5.45 9.82 -12.98
C GLY A 69 4.50 11.02 -13.05
N ASP A 70 3.29 10.93 -12.49
CA ASP A 70 2.44 12.10 -12.28
C ASP A 70 3.00 12.89 -11.08
N GLN A 71 3.88 13.87 -11.35
CA GLN A 71 4.32 14.90 -10.41
C GLN A 71 3.94 16.28 -10.93
#